data_AF-A0A6H9YSY7-F1
#
_entry.id   AF-A0A6H9YSY7-F1
#
_cell.length_a   1.000
_cell.length_b   1.000
_cell.length_c   1.000
_cell.angle_alpha   90.00
_cell.angle_beta   90.00
_cell.angle_gamma   90.00
#
_symmetry.space_group_name_H-M   'P 1'
#
loop_
_entity.id
_entity.type
_entity.pdbx_description
1 polymer ?
#
loop_
_entity_poly.entity_id
_entity_poly.type
_entity_poly.pdbx_seq_one_letter_code
_entity_poly.pdbx_strand_id
1 'polypeptide(L)'
;MDIQGLILRPGDRVRASGRVVSVGKSVAAWFEPPGFVAMPAFRPGHEPVLAPGHTGVRVTGVDLGRLERRRAKDGLVEGHATLTGTWRDTYLQADRQGPATQHARQSRRWRRPPCPPPAGGWPRGDGPLCGLPPDQWHALGITSMAIFRPAPGQALVVVAAEHPQQVRQALVPKYGVRLCVVRSRWTHQQIETVTQQLSTSMRPWLIYQCGLAGAQDDGQPLLCADVVQVLPAFANWATTIPDGLLRITPWLARI
;
A
#
# COMPACT_ATOMS: atom_id res chain seq x y z
N MET A 1 -12.60 5.05 10.94
CA MET A 1 -12.95 4.92 9.51
C MET A 1 -14.15 4.00 9.42
N ASP A 2 -15.23 4.36 8.72
CA ASP A 2 -16.34 3.44 8.49
C ASP A 2 -15.98 2.43 7.39
N ILE A 3 -15.41 1.30 7.81
CA ILE A 3 -14.97 0.23 6.91
C ILE A 3 -16.16 -0.49 6.27
N GLN A 4 -17.30 -0.58 6.96
CA GLN A 4 -18.50 -1.22 6.43
C GLN A 4 -19.05 -0.43 5.23
N GLY A 5 -18.93 0.89 5.27
CA GLY A 5 -19.25 1.78 4.15
C GLY A 5 -18.41 1.56 2.89
N LEU A 6 -17.28 0.84 2.96
CA LEU A 6 -16.40 0.51 1.83
C LEU A 6 -16.77 -0.80 1.10
N ILE A 7 -17.71 -1.58 1.64
CA ILE A 7 -18.18 -2.82 0.99
C ILE A 7 -19.01 -2.44 -0.23
N LEU A 8 -18.62 -2.97 -1.40
CA LEU A 8 -19.35 -2.75 -2.65
C LEU A 8 -20.67 -3.52 -2.64
N ARG A 9 -21.71 -2.90 -3.14
CA ARG A 9 -23.03 -3.49 -3.35
C ARG A 9 -23.36 -3.58 -4.84
N PRO A 10 -24.17 -4.55 -5.26
CA PRO A 10 -24.67 -4.58 -6.63
C PRO A 10 -25.37 -3.26 -6.96
N GLY A 11 -25.01 -2.65 -8.08
CA GLY A 11 -25.49 -1.33 -8.49
C GLY A 11 -24.54 -0.18 -8.18
N ASP A 12 -23.54 -0.36 -7.30
CA ASP A 12 -22.55 0.67 -7.02
C ASP A 12 -21.78 1.02 -8.29
N ARG A 13 -21.53 2.32 -8.50
CA ARG A 13 -20.58 2.77 -9.53
C ARG A 13 -19.19 2.75 -8.97
N VAL A 14 -18.28 2.16 -9.74
CA VAL A 14 -16.89 2.01 -9.34
C VAL A 14 -15.95 2.48 -10.45
N ARG A 15 -14.78 2.95 -10.03
CA ARG A 15 -13.69 3.32 -10.91
C ARG A 15 -12.38 2.71 -10.39
N ALA A 16 -11.61 2.16 -11.31
CA ALA A 16 -10.32 1.57 -11.01
C ALA A 16 -9.40 1.63 -12.24
N SER A 17 -8.09 1.60 -12.01
CA SER A 17 -7.06 1.52 -13.05
C SER A 17 -6.18 0.31 -12.82
N GLY A 18 -5.95 -0.50 -13.85
CA GLY A 18 -5.33 -1.80 -13.69
C GLY A 18 -5.02 -2.52 -15.00
N ARG A 19 -4.62 -3.79 -14.88
CA ARG A 19 -4.31 -4.67 -16.01
C ARG A 19 -5.59 -5.38 -16.47
N VAL A 20 -5.81 -5.42 -17.77
CA VAL A 20 -6.88 -6.19 -18.42
C VAL A 20 -6.26 -7.38 -19.14
N VAL A 21 -6.84 -8.56 -19.02
CA VAL A 21 -6.45 -9.79 -19.71
C VAL A 21 -7.66 -10.46 -20.34
N SER A 22 -7.64 -10.74 -21.63
CA SER A 22 -8.74 -11.41 -22.33
C SER A 22 -8.86 -12.89 -21.93
N VAL A 23 -10.08 -13.45 -22.02
CA VAL A 23 -10.32 -14.88 -21.84
C VAL A 23 -10.63 -15.52 -23.20
N GLY A 24 -9.62 -16.09 -23.83
CA GLY A 24 -9.76 -16.70 -25.16
C GLY A 24 -10.38 -15.72 -26.17
N LYS A 25 -11.35 -16.19 -26.95
CA LYS A 25 -12.11 -15.38 -27.93
C LYS A 25 -13.38 -14.72 -27.35
N SER A 26 -13.56 -14.71 -26.02
CA SER A 26 -14.76 -14.16 -25.37
C SER A 26 -14.70 -12.64 -25.25
N VAL A 27 -15.89 -12.00 -25.14
CA VAL A 27 -16.05 -10.58 -24.76
C VAL A 27 -15.79 -10.32 -23.27
N ALA A 28 -15.64 -11.38 -22.47
CA ALA A 28 -15.26 -11.26 -21.06
C ALA A 28 -13.73 -11.19 -20.91
N ALA A 29 -13.29 -10.31 -20.02
CA ALA A 29 -11.90 -10.18 -19.63
C ALA A 29 -11.76 -10.26 -18.10
N TRP A 30 -10.54 -10.39 -17.63
CA TRP A 30 -10.17 -10.17 -16.25
C TRP A 30 -9.58 -8.78 -16.10
N PHE A 31 -9.93 -8.11 -15.00
CA PHE A 31 -9.41 -6.82 -14.61
C PHE A 31 -8.74 -6.94 -13.26
N GLU A 32 -7.49 -6.53 -13.17
CA GLU A 32 -6.62 -6.75 -12.02
C GLU A 32 -6.07 -5.45 -11.47
N PRO A 33 -5.90 -5.35 -10.13
CA PRO A 33 -5.16 -4.24 -9.55
C PRO A 33 -3.74 -4.17 -10.12
N PRO A 34 -3.11 -2.99 -10.08
CA PRO A 34 -1.70 -2.86 -10.44
C PRO A 34 -0.86 -3.65 -9.43
N GLY A 35 -0.62 -4.92 -9.73
CA GLY A 35 0.22 -5.78 -8.92
C GLY A 35 1.68 -5.35 -9.02
N PHE A 36 2.42 -5.51 -7.93
CA PHE A 36 3.88 -5.48 -7.98
C PHE A 36 4.37 -6.75 -8.66
N VAL A 37 4.22 -6.83 -9.98
CA VAL A 37 4.98 -7.81 -10.74
C VAL A 37 6.39 -7.25 -10.76
N ALA A 38 7.24 -7.76 -9.86
CA ALA A 38 8.67 -7.74 -10.13
C ALA A 38 8.77 -8.31 -11.55
N MET A 39 9.08 -7.48 -12.55
CA MET A 39 9.22 -7.99 -13.90
C MET A 39 10.59 -8.66 -13.91
N PRO A 40 10.72 -10.00 -13.78
CA PRO A 40 11.93 -10.59 -14.29
C PRO A 40 12.02 -10.20 -15.76
N ALA A 41 13.18 -9.71 -16.17
CA ALA A 41 13.45 -9.50 -17.58
C ALA A 41 13.42 -10.89 -18.24
N PHE A 42 12.29 -11.28 -18.80
CA PHE A 42 12.19 -12.49 -19.60
C PHE A 42 12.99 -12.27 -20.89
N ARG A 43 13.73 -13.30 -21.32
CA ARG A 43 14.32 -13.29 -22.65
C ARG A 43 13.18 -13.20 -23.69
N PRO A 44 13.37 -12.48 -24.80
CA PRO A 44 12.39 -12.45 -25.88
C PRO A 44 11.93 -13.87 -26.26
N GLY A 45 10.62 -14.07 -26.37
CA GLY A 45 9.98 -15.37 -26.68
C GLY A 45 9.77 -16.29 -25.48
N HIS A 46 10.38 -16.00 -24.33
CA HIS A 46 10.25 -16.78 -23.09
C HIS A 46 9.35 -16.09 -22.05
N GLU A 47 8.55 -15.12 -22.48
CA GLU A 47 7.57 -14.48 -21.61
C GLU A 47 6.49 -15.49 -21.21
N PRO A 48 6.01 -15.47 -19.96
CA PRO A 48 4.98 -16.36 -19.48
C PRO A 48 3.69 -16.19 -20.29
N VAL A 49 2.90 -17.26 -20.34
CA VAL A 49 1.55 -17.22 -20.93
C VAL A 49 0.73 -16.15 -20.22
N LEU A 50 -0.04 -15.39 -20.99
CA LEU A 50 -0.95 -14.39 -20.47
C LEU A 50 -2.05 -15.09 -19.67
N ALA A 51 -1.97 -15.00 -18.35
CA ALA A 51 -2.97 -15.54 -17.45
C ALA A 51 -3.45 -14.47 -16.46
N PRO A 52 -4.73 -14.55 -16.05
CA PRO A 52 -5.21 -13.74 -14.96
C PRO A 52 -4.63 -14.22 -13.62
N GLY A 53 -4.31 -13.28 -12.74
CA GLY A 53 -3.94 -13.51 -11.36
C GLY A 53 -5.16 -13.78 -10.47
N HIS A 54 -4.89 -14.26 -9.26
CA HIS A 54 -5.91 -14.59 -8.26
C HIS A 54 -6.71 -13.39 -7.72
N THR A 55 -6.25 -12.16 -8.01
CA THR A 55 -6.88 -10.90 -7.60
C THR A 55 -7.69 -10.25 -8.72
N GLY A 56 -7.80 -10.91 -9.88
CA GLY A 56 -8.61 -10.43 -10.98
C GLY A 56 -10.09 -10.51 -10.67
N VAL A 57 -10.85 -9.51 -11.12
CA VAL A 57 -12.30 -9.56 -11.21
C VAL A 57 -12.71 -9.72 -12.66
N ARG A 58 -13.84 -10.38 -12.90
CA ARG A 58 -14.40 -10.42 -14.26
C ARG A 58 -14.86 -9.04 -14.68
N VAL A 59 -14.69 -8.71 -15.95
CA VAL A 59 -15.15 -7.46 -16.54
C VAL A 59 -15.73 -7.68 -17.93
N THR A 60 -16.76 -6.91 -18.26
CA THR A 60 -17.37 -6.83 -19.59
C THR A 60 -17.42 -5.39 -20.08
N GLY A 61 -17.62 -5.18 -21.39
CA GLY A 61 -17.69 -3.85 -21.99
C GLY A 61 -16.33 -3.17 -22.19
N VAL A 62 -15.24 -3.96 -22.21
CA VAL A 62 -13.87 -3.46 -22.43
C VAL A 62 -13.51 -3.55 -23.90
N ASP A 63 -12.96 -2.47 -24.44
CA ASP A 63 -12.37 -2.44 -25.77
C ASP A 63 -10.88 -2.81 -25.67
N LEU A 64 -10.58 -4.07 -26.03
CA LEU A 64 -9.22 -4.62 -26.01
C LEU A 64 -8.27 -3.97 -27.04
N GLY A 65 -8.81 -3.26 -28.04
CA GLY A 65 -8.02 -2.49 -29.01
C GLY A 65 -7.49 -1.18 -28.44
N ARG A 66 -8.14 -0.65 -27.40
CA ARG A 66 -7.81 0.64 -26.76
C ARG A 66 -7.03 0.51 -25.45
N LEU A 67 -6.42 -0.65 -25.20
CA LEU A 67 -5.58 -0.84 -24.01
C LEU A 67 -4.21 -0.18 -24.18
N GLU A 68 -3.70 0.42 -23.12
CA GLU A 68 -2.33 0.89 -23.07
C GLU A 68 -1.35 -0.26 -22.85
N ARG A 69 -0.12 -0.12 -23.37
CA ARG A 69 0.92 -1.17 -23.28
C ARG A 69 0.39 -2.53 -23.73
N ARG A 70 -0.45 -2.51 -24.77
CA ARG A 70 -1.13 -3.69 -25.28
C ARG A 70 -0.12 -4.73 -25.75
N ARG A 71 -0.31 -5.98 -25.34
CA ARG A 71 0.43 -7.14 -25.81
C ARG A 71 -0.55 -8.21 -26.27
N ALA A 72 -0.16 -8.95 -27.30
CA ALA A 72 -0.92 -10.10 -27.77
C ALA A 72 0.02 -11.29 -27.92
N LYS A 73 -0.38 -12.46 -27.39
CA LYS A 73 0.37 -13.72 -27.46
C LYS A 73 -0.64 -14.87 -27.42
N ASP A 74 -0.48 -15.83 -28.32
CA ASP A 74 -1.31 -17.05 -28.39
C ASP A 74 -2.83 -16.78 -28.43
N GLY A 75 -3.24 -15.72 -29.15
CA GLY A 75 -4.64 -15.32 -29.28
C GLY A 75 -5.23 -14.62 -28.05
N LEU A 76 -4.43 -14.40 -27.00
CA LEU A 76 -4.80 -13.61 -25.83
C LEU A 76 -4.27 -12.19 -25.95
N VAL A 77 -4.99 -11.25 -25.35
CA VAL A 77 -4.64 -9.83 -25.30
C VAL A 77 -4.55 -9.40 -23.85
N GLU A 78 -3.53 -8.63 -23.54
CA GLU A 78 -3.48 -7.88 -22.29
C GLU A 78 -3.11 -6.43 -22.54
N GLY A 79 -3.31 -5.60 -21.52
CA GLY A 79 -2.85 -4.22 -21.47
C GLY A 79 -3.39 -3.55 -20.22
N HIS A 80 -3.38 -2.23 -20.19
CA HIS A 80 -3.81 -1.45 -19.04
C HIS A 80 -4.88 -0.45 -19.43
N ALA A 81 -5.81 -0.20 -18.51
CA ALA A 81 -6.86 0.79 -18.68
C ALA A 81 -7.37 1.28 -17.33
N THR A 82 -7.98 2.47 -17.36
CA THR A 82 -8.90 2.91 -16.30
C THR A 82 -10.32 2.58 -16.74
N LEU A 83 -11.04 1.80 -15.93
CA LEU A 83 -12.41 1.41 -16.19
C LEU A 83 -13.34 2.08 -15.19
N THR A 84 -14.51 2.49 -15.66
CA THR A 84 -15.63 2.95 -14.84
C THR A 84 -16.87 2.18 -15.23
N GLY A 85 -17.58 1.67 -14.23
CA GLY A 85 -18.59 0.64 -14.45
C GLY A 85 -19.49 0.42 -13.25
N THR A 86 -20.48 -0.44 -13.42
CA THR A 86 -21.43 -0.82 -12.37
C THR A 86 -20.99 -2.17 -11.82
N TRP A 87 -20.89 -2.26 -10.51
CA TRP A 87 -20.61 -3.52 -9.84
C TRP A 87 -21.86 -4.42 -9.90
N ARG A 88 -21.66 -5.66 -10.36
CA ARG A 88 -22.73 -6.67 -10.52
C ARG A 88 -22.49 -7.85 -9.58
N ASP A 89 -22.07 -7.56 -8.35
CA ASP A 89 -21.73 -8.52 -7.29
C ASP A 89 -20.41 -9.30 -7.51
N THR A 90 -20.24 -9.90 -8.68
CA THR A 90 -19.08 -10.77 -8.99
C THR A 90 -18.24 -10.26 -10.15
N TYR A 91 -18.73 -9.26 -10.87
CA TYR A 91 -18.04 -8.69 -12.03
C TYR A 91 -18.35 -7.20 -12.19
N LEU A 92 -17.45 -6.53 -12.90
CA LEU A 92 -17.60 -5.15 -13.31
C LEU A 92 -18.24 -5.09 -14.71
N GLN A 93 -19.36 -4.41 -14.86
CA GLN A 93 -19.87 -4.02 -16.16
C GLN A 93 -19.33 -2.63 -16.51
N ALA A 94 -18.26 -2.57 -17.30
CA ALA A 94 -17.67 -1.30 -17.72
C ALA A 94 -18.51 -0.66 -18.82
N ASP A 95 -18.73 0.65 -18.72
CA ASP A 95 -19.34 1.45 -19.79
C ASP A 95 -18.45 2.64 -20.21
N ARG A 96 -17.36 2.87 -19.48
CA ARG A 96 -16.37 3.90 -19.80
C ARG A 96 -14.98 3.34 -19.60
N GLN A 97 -14.14 3.55 -20.61
CA GLN A 97 -12.73 3.18 -20.62
C GLN A 97 -11.89 4.42 -20.93
N GLY A 98 -10.85 4.63 -20.13
CA GLY A 98 -9.86 5.69 -20.28
C GLY A 98 -8.42 5.18 -20.20
N PRO A 99 -7.44 6.06 -20.41
CA PRO A 99 -6.02 5.73 -20.29
C PRO A 99 -5.71 5.19 -18.88
N ALA A 100 -4.69 4.33 -18.77
CA ALA A 100 -4.31 3.77 -17.48
C ALA A 100 -3.70 4.87 -16.61
N THR A 101 -4.32 5.15 -15.46
CA THR A 101 -3.71 6.07 -14.50
C THR A 101 -2.71 5.30 -13.66
N GLN A 102 -1.47 5.78 -13.59
CA GLN A 102 -0.57 5.35 -12.53
C GLN A 102 -1.12 5.85 -11.20
N HIS A 103 -1.29 4.95 -10.23
CA HIS A 103 -1.44 5.39 -8.85
C HIS A 103 -0.12 6.01 -8.44
N ALA A 104 -0.05 7.35 -8.46
CA ALA A 104 1.08 8.04 -7.88
C ALA A 104 1.18 7.59 -6.44
N ARG A 105 2.26 6.88 -6.09
CA ARG A 105 2.61 6.69 -4.68
C ARG A 105 2.71 8.08 -4.10
N GLN A 106 1.73 8.48 -3.28
CA GLN A 106 1.84 9.72 -2.53
C GLN A 106 3.05 9.54 -1.62
N SER A 107 4.18 10.11 -2.02
CA SER A 107 5.34 10.18 -1.16
C SER A 107 4.93 11.08 0.00
N ARG A 108 4.72 10.47 1.18
CA ARG A 108 4.50 11.25 2.40
C ARG A 108 5.69 12.17 2.56
N ARG A 109 5.41 13.47 2.56
CA ARG A 109 6.43 14.49 2.82
C ARG A 109 6.48 14.66 4.32
N TRP A 110 7.23 13.78 5.01
CA TRP A 110 7.50 13.88 6.44
C TRP A 110 8.26 15.17 6.76
N ARG A 111 7.53 16.28 6.92
CA ARG A 111 8.09 17.64 7.06
C ARG A 111 7.97 18.21 8.47
N ARG A 112 7.05 17.72 9.29
CA ARG A 112 6.83 18.26 10.63
C ARG A 112 7.12 17.18 11.66
N PRO A 113 8.36 17.12 12.18
CA PRO A 113 8.68 16.19 13.24
C PRO A 113 7.74 16.37 14.43
N PRO A 114 7.34 15.28 15.11
CA PRO A 114 6.48 15.37 16.30
C PRO A 114 7.22 15.94 17.52
N CYS A 115 8.56 15.89 17.55
CA CYS A 115 9.34 16.53 18.60
C CYS A 115 9.50 18.04 18.32
N PRO A 116 9.54 18.88 19.37
CA PRO A 116 9.96 20.26 19.20
C PRO A 116 11.43 20.32 18.73
N PRO A 117 11.82 21.37 17.98
CA PRO A 117 13.21 21.58 17.63
C PRO A 117 14.08 21.77 18.88
N PRO A 118 15.33 21.29 18.87
CA PRO A 118 16.27 21.58 19.96
C PRO A 118 16.62 23.08 19.99
N ALA A 119 17.26 23.54 21.07
CA ALA A 119 17.78 24.89 21.15
C ALA A 119 18.73 25.17 19.96
N GLY A 120 18.48 26.27 19.24
CA GLY A 120 19.18 26.59 17.98
C GLY A 120 18.59 25.97 16.71
N GLY A 121 17.52 25.18 16.82
CA GLY A 121 16.82 24.56 15.69
C GLY A 121 17.39 23.21 15.25
N TRP A 122 16.70 22.54 14.33
CA TRP A 122 17.21 21.30 13.74
C TRP A 122 18.51 21.58 12.95
N PRO A 123 19.55 20.76 13.13
CA PRO A 123 20.82 20.98 12.44
C PRO A 123 20.65 20.81 10.94
N ARG A 124 21.41 21.60 10.17
CA ARG A 124 21.58 21.40 8.72
C ARG A 124 22.71 20.39 8.48
N GLY A 125 22.56 19.55 7.47
CA GLY A 125 23.62 18.63 7.05
C GLY A 125 23.10 17.48 6.19
N ASP A 126 23.92 17.08 5.22
CA ASP A 126 23.60 16.09 4.19
C ASP A 126 24.16 14.69 4.49
N GLY A 127 24.75 14.50 5.67
CA GLY A 127 25.30 13.20 6.07
C GLY A 127 24.20 12.12 6.05
N PRO A 128 24.46 10.93 5.47
CA PRO A 128 23.44 9.91 5.30
C PRO A 128 22.91 9.46 6.67
N LEU A 129 21.59 9.56 6.83
CA LEU A 129 20.91 8.93 7.96
C LEU A 129 20.66 7.47 7.60
N CYS A 130 21.61 6.61 7.95
CA CYS A 130 21.45 5.18 7.78
C CYS A 130 20.39 4.67 8.77
N GLY A 131 19.50 3.80 8.28
CA GLY A 131 18.58 3.06 9.13
C GLY A 131 19.31 2.17 10.14
N LEU A 132 18.53 1.55 11.02
CA LEU A 132 18.99 0.43 11.84
C LEU A 132 18.61 -0.88 11.15
N PRO A 133 19.43 -1.94 11.28
CA PRO A 133 19.06 -3.26 10.80
C PRO A 133 17.86 -3.81 11.61
N PRO A 134 17.03 -4.71 11.03
CA PRO A 134 15.77 -5.14 11.64
C PRO A 134 15.88 -5.77 13.03
N ASP A 135 16.94 -6.53 13.30
CA ASP A 135 17.26 -7.13 14.60
C ASP A 135 17.38 -6.08 15.72
N GLN A 136 17.98 -4.92 15.42
CA GLN A 136 18.08 -3.82 16.36
C GLN A 136 16.73 -3.14 16.63
N TRP A 137 15.77 -3.19 15.70
CA TRP A 137 14.44 -2.64 15.95
C TRP A 137 13.72 -3.44 17.02
N HIS A 138 13.73 -4.77 16.90
CA HIS A 138 13.12 -5.66 17.87
C HIS A 138 13.76 -5.52 19.25
N ALA A 139 15.10 -5.57 19.33
CA ALA A 139 15.82 -5.47 20.60
C ALA A 139 15.55 -4.16 21.35
N LEU A 140 15.27 -3.07 20.64
CA LEU A 140 14.99 -1.76 21.21
C LEU A 140 13.50 -1.43 21.35
N GLY A 141 12.59 -2.32 20.95
CA GLY A 141 11.15 -2.05 20.96
C GLY A 141 10.76 -0.89 20.03
N ILE A 142 11.45 -0.76 18.89
CA ILE A 142 11.14 0.23 17.85
C ILE A 142 10.00 -0.31 17.00
N THR A 143 8.97 0.51 16.85
CA THR A 143 7.75 0.17 16.09
C THR A 143 7.71 0.87 14.74
N SER A 144 8.40 2.00 14.60
CA SER A 144 8.49 2.76 13.36
C SER A 144 9.76 3.61 13.37
N MET A 145 10.36 3.78 12.20
CA MET A 145 11.45 4.72 11.95
C MET A 145 11.25 5.40 10.60
N ALA A 146 11.37 6.72 10.56
CA ALA A 146 11.28 7.50 9.33
C ALA A 146 12.21 8.71 9.34
N ILE A 147 12.59 9.16 8.15
CA ILE A 147 13.43 10.35 7.96
C ILE A 147 12.53 11.54 7.66
N PHE A 148 12.53 12.52 8.58
CA PHE A 148 11.82 13.77 8.42
C PHE A 148 12.74 14.85 7.85
N ARG A 149 12.21 15.66 6.93
CA ARG A 149 12.91 16.77 6.26
C ARG A 149 12.15 18.09 6.46
N PRO A 150 12.34 18.76 7.61
CA PRO A 150 11.56 19.95 7.96
C PRO A 150 11.83 21.17 7.08
N ALA A 151 13.08 21.35 6.64
CA ALA A 151 13.47 22.38 5.69
C ALA A 151 14.53 21.83 4.70
N PRO A 152 14.83 22.55 3.61
CA PRO A 152 15.95 22.21 2.74
C PRO A 152 17.26 22.05 3.54
N GLY A 153 18.01 20.99 3.26
CA GLY A 153 19.26 20.66 3.97
C GLY A 153 19.09 20.18 5.41
N GLN A 154 17.86 19.90 5.86
CA GLN A 154 17.60 19.28 7.17
C GLN A 154 17.06 17.87 6.99
N ALA A 155 17.66 16.92 7.70
CA ALA A 155 17.18 15.56 7.82
C ALA A 155 17.36 15.08 9.27
N LEU A 156 16.35 14.43 9.81
CA LEU A 156 16.40 13.83 11.14
C LEU A 156 15.64 12.51 11.18
N VAL A 157 16.02 11.65 12.13
CA VAL A 157 15.38 10.36 12.35
C VAL A 157 14.30 10.52 13.40
N VAL A 158 13.07 10.19 13.03
CA VAL A 158 11.94 10.07 13.95
C VAL A 158 11.72 8.59 14.23
N VAL A 159 11.69 8.22 15.51
CA VAL A 159 11.50 6.85 15.99
C VAL A 159 10.30 6.80 16.91
N ALA A 160 9.33 5.95 16.61
CA ALA A 160 8.29 5.57 17.56
C ALA A 160 8.70 4.29 18.26
N ALA A 161 8.71 4.30 19.59
CA ALA A 161 9.15 3.17 20.39
C ALA A 161 8.28 2.95 21.63
N GLU A 162 8.21 1.71 22.09
CA GLU A 162 7.55 1.35 23.34
C GLU A 162 8.27 1.97 24.55
N HIS A 163 9.61 2.01 24.52
CA HIS A 163 10.42 2.58 25.60
C HIS A 163 11.27 3.77 25.12
N PRO A 164 10.68 4.96 24.93
CA PRO A 164 11.36 6.10 24.30
C PRO A 164 12.68 6.53 24.95
N GLN A 165 12.78 6.43 26.28
CA GLN A 165 13.98 6.81 27.02
C GLN A 165 15.15 5.87 26.73
N GLN A 166 14.91 4.56 26.78
CA GLN A 166 15.92 3.53 26.47
C GLN A 166 16.38 3.65 25.01
N VAL A 167 15.44 3.80 24.08
CA VAL A 167 15.77 4.01 22.66
C VAL A 167 16.55 5.30 22.44
N ARG A 168 16.19 6.38 23.12
CA ARG A 168 16.95 7.64 23.07
C ARG A 168 18.38 7.43 23.55
N GLN A 169 18.58 6.81 24.71
CA GLN A 169 19.92 6.54 25.24
C GLN A 169 20.76 5.69 24.28
N ALA A 170 20.18 4.65 23.69
CA ALA A 170 20.86 3.77 22.74
C ALA A 170 21.22 4.47 21.41
N LEU A 171 20.38 5.38 20.94
CA LEU A 171 20.48 5.96 19.59
C LEU A 171 21.11 7.36 19.56
N VAL A 172 21.21 8.06 20.69
CA VAL A 172 21.89 9.36 20.79
C VAL A 172 23.34 9.31 20.30
N PRO A 173 24.17 8.29 20.62
CA PRO A 173 25.54 8.22 20.11
C PRO A 173 25.64 8.22 18.58
N LYS A 174 24.63 7.65 17.88
CA LYS A 174 24.61 7.54 16.41
C LYS A 174 24.02 8.77 15.74
N TYR A 175 22.92 9.31 16.27
CA TYR A 175 22.13 10.34 15.60
C TYR A 175 22.25 11.73 16.25
N GLY A 176 22.72 11.81 17.50
CA GLY A 176 22.89 13.05 18.25
C GLY A 176 21.61 13.89 18.28
N VAL A 177 21.76 15.19 18.04
CA VAL A 177 20.65 16.16 17.97
C VAL A 177 19.68 15.96 16.80
N ARG A 178 19.96 15.02 15.86
CA ARG A 178 19.07 14.63 14.75
C ARG A 178 18.11 13.50 15.12
N LEU A 179 17.98 13.18 16.41
CA LEU A 179 17.11 12.12 16.91
C LEU A 179 15.85 12.71 17.57
N CYS A 180 14.70 12.36 17.02
CA CYS A 180 13.40 12.55 17.65
C CYS A 180 12.83 11.18 18.03
N VAL A 181 12.69 10.91 19.33
CA VAL A 181 12.05 9.68 19.82
C VAL A 181 10.71 10.04 20.45
N VAL A 182 9.65 9.37 20.01
CA VAL A 182 8.30 9.49 20.53
C VAL A 182 7.81 8.16 21.10
N ARG A 183 6.87 8.23 22.04
CA ARG A 183 6.14 7.05 22.53
C ARG A 183 5.29 6.49 21.40
N SER A 184 5.43 5.19 21.14
CA SER A 184 4.54 4.48 20.23
C SER A 184 3.14 4.39 20.84
N ARG A 185 2.11 4.57 20.01
CA ARG A 185 0.71 4.32 20.35
C ARG A 185 0.36 2.84 20.45
N TRP A 186 1.14 1.99 19.77
CA TRP A 186 0.91 0.55 19.70
C TRP A 186 2.17 -0.22 20.07
N THR A 187 1.99 -1.41 20.62
CA THR A 187 3.11 -2.31 20.89
C THR A 187 3.56 -3.02 19.61
N HIS A 188 4.78 -3.52 19.62
CA HIS A 188 5.32 -4.39 18.60
C HIS A 188 4.43 -5.63 18.41
N GLN A 189 3.96 -6.23 19.51
CA GLN A 189 3.06 -7.38 19.48
C GLN A 189 1.74 -7.07 18.75
N GLN A 190 1.17 -5.88 18.96
CA GLN A 190 -0.03 -5.45 18.22
C GLN A 190 0.26 -5.36 16.72
N ILE A 191 1.36 -4.73 16.32
CA ILE A 191 1.75 -4.57 14.91
C ILE A 191 1.99 -5.93 14.24
N GLU A 192 2.69 -6.82 14.94
CA GLU A 192 3.00 -8.17 14.47
C GLU A 192 1.72 -9.01 14.29
N THR A 193 0.82 -8.98 15.26
CA THR A 193 -0.48 -9.68 15.20
C THR A 193 -1.28 -9.25 13.97
N VAL A 194 -1.38 -7.95 13.71
CA VAL A 194 -2.09 -7.43 12.53
C VAL A 194 -1.36 -7.83 11.24
N THR A 195 -0.03 -7.73 11.21
CA THR A 195 0.79 -8.07 10.04
C THR A 195 0.66 -9.56 9.68
N GLN A 196 0.71 -10.44 10.67
CA GLN A 196 0.56 -11.89 10.49
C GLN A 196 -0.84 -12.22 9.96
N GLN A 197 -1.88 -11.62 10.52
CA GLN A 197 -3.25 -11.86 10.07
C GLN A 197 -3.47 -11.40 8.62
N LEU A 198 -2.97 -10.22 8.25
CA LEU A 198 -3.02 -9.74 6.85
C LEU A 198 -2.32 -10.71 5.90
N SER A 199 -1.13 -11.20 6.29
CA SER A 199 -0.31 -12.10 5.48
C SER A 199 -0.98 -13.47 5.27
N THR A 200 -1.55 -14.05 6.33
CA THR A 200 -2.27 -15.34 6.26
C THR A 200 -3.60 -15.21 5.51
N SER A 201 -4.22 -14.03 5.55
CA SER A 201 -5.55 -13.81 4.96
C SER A 201 -5.49 -13.13 3.59
N MET A 202 -4.32 -13.06 2.95
CA MET A 202 -4.18 -12.32 1.69
C MET A 202 -5.18 -12.78 0.62
N ARG A 203 -5.25 -14.10 0.37
CA ARG A 203 -6.18 -14.65 -0.63
C ARG A 203 -7.64 -14.56 -0.20
N PRO A 204 -8.04 -15.03 1.00
CA PRO A 204 -9.44 -14.94 1.44
C PRO A 204 -10.01 -13.53 1.46
N TRP A 205 -9.17 -12.50 1.68
CA TRP A 205 -9.59 -11.10 1.75
C TRP A 205 -9.26 -10.28 0.51
N LEU A 206 -8.82 -10.93 -0.57
CA LEU A 206 -8.45 -10.27 -1.83
C LEU A 206 -7.42 -9.14 -1.64
N ILE A 207 -6.52 -9.28 -0.66
CA ILE A 207 -5.40 -8.37 -0.44
C ILE A 207 -4.36 -8.67 -1.51
N TYR A 208 -4.03 -7.64 -2.31
CA TYR A 208 -2.97 -7.74 -3.32
C TYR A 208 -1.68 -7.04 -2.88
N GLN A 209 -1.73 -6.24 -1.81
CA GLN A 209 -0.55 -5.63 -1.17
C GLN A 209 -0.83 -5.37 0.31
N CYS A 210 0.09 -5.76 1.19
CA CYS A 210 0.02 -5.40 2.61
C CYS A 210 1.41 -5.25 3.24
N GLY A 211 1.46 -4.63 4.42
CA GLY A 211 2.67 -4.53 5.23
C GLY A 211 2.81 -3.17 5.91
N LEU A 212 4.02 -2.88 6.38
CA LEU A 212 4.35 -1.58 6.97
C LEU A 212 4.46 -0.52 5.87
N ALA A 213 3.54 0.43 5.86
CA ALA A 213 3.53 1.58 4.96
C ALA A 213 4.52 2.69 5.37
N GLY A 214 5.35 2.42 6.37
CA GLY A 214 6.26 3.37 7.02
C GLY A 214 5.60 4.09 8.20
N ALA A 215 6.02 5.34 8.42
CA ALA A 215 5.49 6.20 9.48
C ALA A 215 4.35 7.11 9.01
N GLN A 216 3.42 7.40 9.91
CA GLN A 216 2.48 8.51 9.84
C GLN A 216 3.21 9.85 10.02
N ASP A 217 2.48 10.96 9.83
CA ASP A 217 3.05 12.31 9.89
C ASP A 217 3.50 12.69 11.31
N ASP A 218 3.03 11.99 12.34
CA ASP A 218 3.43 12.09 13.73
C ASP A 218 4.48 11.03 14.14
N GLY A 219 5.06 10.32 13.17
CA GLY A 219 6.09 9.31 13.38
C GLY A 219 5.58 7.92 13.79
N GLN A 220 4.28 7.76 14.05
CA GLN A 220 3.68 6.49 14.46
C GLN A 220 3.67 5.46 13.32
N PRO A 221 3.69 4.15 13.58
CA PRO A 221 3.63 3.15 12.51
C PRO A 221 2.29 3.20 11.77
N LEU A 222 2.31 2.87 10.48
CA LEU A 222 1.09 2.67 9.69
C LEU A 222 1.19 1.35 8.93
N LEU A 223 0.27 0.43 9.20
CA LEU A 223 0.06 -0.73 8.35
C LEU A 223 -0.87 -0.35 7.20
N CYS A 224 -0.65 -0.94 6.04
CA CYS A 224 -1.57 -0.83 4.90
C CYS A 224 -2.04 -2.20 4.43
N ALA A 225 -3.26 -2.23 3.93
CA ALA A 225 -3.82 -3.31 3.14
C ALA A 225 -4.52 -2.71 1.92
N ASP A 226 -3.96 -2.97 0.74
CA ASP A 226 -4.62 -2.66 -0.52
C ASP A 226 -5.35 -3.92 -1.00
N VAL A 227 -6.66 -3.79 -1.17
CA VAL A 227 -7.59 -4.89 -1.45
C VAL A 227 -8.31 -4.65 -2.76
N VAL A 228 -8.69 -5.71 -3.46
CA VAL A 228 -9.51 -5.60 -4.68
C VAL A 228 -10.83 -4.89 -4.36
N GLN A 229 -11.50 -5.37 -3.32
CA GLN A 229 -12.70 -4.81 -2.72
C GLN A 229 -12.73 -5.21 -1.23
N VAL A 230 -13.44 -4.45 -0.39
CA VAL A 230 -13.61 -4.81 1.02
C VAL A 230 -14.69 -5.88 1.13
N LEU A 231 -14.31 -7.05 1.67
CA LEU A 231 -15.24 -8.15 1.96
C LEU A 231 -15.79 -8.04 3.38
N PRO A 232 -17.02 -8.55 3.67
CA PRO A 232 -17.60 -8.49 5.02
C PRO A 232 -16.72 -9.09 6.12
N ALA A 233 -16.09 -10.24 5.86
CA ALA A 233 -15.19 -10.88 6.83
C ALA A 233 -13.98 -10.01 7.15
N PHE A 234 -13.40 -9.35 6.14
CA PHE A 234 -12.29 -8.42 6.32
C PHE A 234 -12.73 -7.16 7.08
N ALA A 235 -13.90 -6.61 6.72
CA ALA A 235 -14.47 -5.45 7.41
C ALA A 235 -14.69 -5.72 8.90
N ASN A 236 -15.29 -6.86 9.23
CA ASN A 236 -15.55 -7.26 10.61
C ASN A 236 -14.25 -7.40 11.40
N TRP A 237 -13.26 -8.10 10.86
CA TRP A 237 -11.95 -8.19 11.50
C TRP A 237 -11.29 -6.81 11.67
N ALA A 238 -11.36 -5.95 10.66
CA ALA A 238 -10.71 -4.64 10.70
C ALA A 238 -11.31 -3.72 11.79
N THR A 239 -12.55 -3.93 12.24
CA THR A 239 -13.13 -3.21 13.39
C THR A 239 -12.48 -3.56 14.73
N THR A 240 -11.76 -4.68 14.81
CA THR A 240 -11.03 -5.10 16.03
C THR A 240 -9.65 -4.44 16.15
N ILE A 241 -9.22 -3.73 15.11
CA ILE A 241 -7.88 -3.17 15.01
C ILE A 241 -7.87 -1.78 15.67
N PRO A 242 -6.84 -1.46 16.49
CA PRO A 242 -6.71 -0.14 17.07
C PRO A 242 -6.80 0.98 16.02
N ASP A 243 -7.60 2.00 16.34
CA ASP A 243 -7.80 3.15 15.47
C ASP A 243 -6.48 3.79 15.05
N GLY A 244 -6.31 4.00 13.74
CA GLY A 244 -5.14 4.65 13.17
C GLY A 244 -3.96 3.73 12.83
N LEU A 245 -3.96 2.48 13.27
CA LEU A 245 -2.87 1.52 12.98
C LEU A 245 -2.95 0.98 11.55
N LEU A 246 -4.15 0.76 11.02
CA LEU A 246 -4.37 0.13 9.71
C LEU A 246 -5.08 1.10 8.75
N ARG A 247 -4.49 1.29 7.56
CA ARG A 247 -5.14 1.91 6.42
C ARG A 247 -5.57 0.85 5.41
N ILE A 248 -6.82 0.90 5.01
CA ILE A 248 -7.39 0.02 3.98
C ILE A 248 -7.65 0.85 2.73
N THR A 249 -7.17 0.37 1.58
CA THR A 249 -7.39 1.01 0.29
C THR A 249 -8.06 0.01 -0.67
N PRO A 250 -9.36 0.13 -0.94
CA PRO A 250 -9.97 -0.65 -2.01
C PRO A 250 -9.51 -0.13 -3.37
N TRP A 251 -9.16 -1.05 -4.28
CA TRP A 251 -8.81 -0.74 -5.65
C TRP A 251 -10.04 -0.39 -6.50
N LEU A 252 -11.11 -1.18 -6.37
CA LEU A 252 -12.42 -0.82 -6.91
C LEU A 252 -13.03 0.27 -6.02
N ALA A 253 -12.76 1.53 -6.35
CA ALA A 253 -13.24 2.67 -5.59
C ALA A 253 -14.67 3.04 -6.02
N ARG A 254 -15.59 3.11 -5.06
CA ARG A 254 -16.95 3.65 -5.29
C ARG A 254 -16.85 5.15 -5.63
N ILE A 255 -17.61 5.59 -6.63
CA ILE A 255 -17.67 6.99 -7.10
C ILE A 255 -19.09 7.54 -7.11
#